data_AF-A0A419DAI8-F1
#
_entry.id   AF-A0A419DAI8-F1
#
_cell.length_a   1.000
_cell.length_b   1.000
_cell.length_c   1.000
_cell.angle_alpha   90.00
_cell.angle_beta   90.00
_cell.angle_gamma   90.00
#
_symmetry.space_group_name_H-M   'P 1'
#
loop_
_entity.id
_entity.type
_entity.pdbx_description
1 polymer ?
#
loop_
_entity_poly.entity_id
_entity_poly.type
_entity_poly.pdbx_seq_one_letter_code
_entity_poly.pdbx_strand_id
1 'polypeptide(L)'
;MGYIWNMTADETKRVPDIRVHMNIAYLHITFTVFILLITLAPELLGDKPILSIQIVLAIPLLFSSIFARSRSVYIGKDTVVWNTYGFICFLIAYALLVNSVGILLSIFANHNTASIFLLANILLAGIYSLLEVREKKERLKERVWKDGLFVIILILLGLFPVLGVY
;
A
#
# COMPACT_ATOMS: atom_id res chain seq x y z
N MET A 1 0.72 22.08 25.35
CA MET A 1 1.59 21.08 24.67
C MET A 1 2.42 21.80 23.63
N GLY A 2 3.58 22.33 24.06
CA GLY A 2 4.50 23.08 23.22
C GLY A 2 5.85 22.40 23.23
N TYR A 3 6.26 21.83 22.09
CA TYR A 3 7.61 21.37 21.78
C TYR A 3 7.81 21.29 20.24
N ILE A 4 7.40 22.32 19.49
CA ILE A 4 7.63 22.37 18.02
C ILE A 4 8.38 23.64 17.58
N TRP A 5 8.68 24.58 18.48
CA TRP A 5 9.10 25.92 18.09
C TRP A 5 10.61 26.19 18.02
N ASN A 6 11.46 25.17 17.82
CA ASN A 6 12.90 25.40 17.63
C ASN A 6 13.59 24.34 16.73
N MET A 7 12.91 23.83 15.70
CA MET A 7 13.64 23.13 14.63
C MET A 7 14.15 24.17 13.63
N THR A 8 15.46 24.22 13.46
CA THR A 8 16.09 25.03 12.41
C THR A 8 15.60 24.57 11.02
N ALA A 9 15.61 25.44 10.02
CA ALA A 9 15.17 25.11 8.65
C ALA A 9 15.96 23.94 8.02
N ASP A 10 17.11 23.57 8.60
CA ASP A 10 17.92 22.42 8.22
C ASP A 10 17.42 21.10 8.86
N GLU A 11 16.95 21.14 10.11
CA GLU A 11 16.41 19.96 10.81
C GLU A 11 15.05 19.52 10.27
N THR A 12 14.22 20.47 9.81
CA THR A 12 12.93 20.16 9.15
C THR A 12 13.10 19.45 7.81
N LYS A 13 14.25 19.60 7.13
CA LYS A 13 14.58 18.84 5.91
C LYS A 13 15.13 17.44 6.21
N ARG A 14 15.82 17.23 7.34
CA ARG A 14 16.42 15.92 7.69
C ARG A 14 15.42 14.84 8.09
N VAL A 15 14.34 15.20 8.80
CA VAL A 15 13.32 14.22 9.24
C VAL A 15 12.59 13.50 8.08
N PRO A 16 12.17 14.18 6.99
CA PRO A 16 11.60 13.50 5.83
C PRO A 16 12.60 12.56 5.16
N ASP A 17 13.87 12.94 5.05
CA ASP A 17 14.91 12.08 4.46
C ASP A 17 15.11 10.80 5.24
N ILE A 18 15.23 10.85 6.58
CA ILE A 18 15.40 9.64 7.40
C ILE A 18 14.22 8.68 7.22
N ARG A 19 12.98 9.20 7.22
CA ARG A 19 11.78 8.37 7.05
C ARG A 19 11.70 7.72 5.67
N VAL A 20 12.09 8.44 4.62
CA VAL A 20 12.13 7.91 3.26
C VAL A 20 13.19 6.82 3.15
N HIS A 21 14.39 7.04 3.69
CA HIS A 21 15.46 6.04 3.71
C HIS A 21 15.06 4.78 4.49
N MET A 22 14.41 4.92 5.64
CA MET A 22 13.89 3.78 6.40
C MET A 22 12.82 3.00 5.62
N ASN A 23 11.87 3.68 4.98
CA ASN A 23 10.85 3.03 4.17
C ASN A 23 11.45 2.27 2.97
N ILE A 24 12.46 2.86 2.32
CA ILE A 24 13.20 2.21 1.24
C ILE A 24 13.97 1.00 1.76
N ALA A 25 14.64 1.11 2.92
CA ALA A 25 15.35 0.00 3.54
C ALA A 25 14.41 -1.16 3.89
N TYR A 26 13.25 -0.88 4.50
CA TYR A 26 12.24 -1.91 4.79
C TYR A 26 11.71 -2.54 3.51
N LEU A 27 11.44 -1.74 2.47
CA LEU A 27 11.01 -2.27 1.18
C LEU A 27 12.06 -3.20 0.56
N HIS A 28 13.35 -2.84 0.63
CA HIS A 28 14.44 -3.72 0.17
C HIS A 28 14.52 -5.01 0.98
N ILE A 29 14.40 -4.96 2.31
CA ILE A 29 14.41 -6.15 3.17
C ILE A 29 13.25 -7.07 2.80
N THR A 30 12.03 -6.52 2.71
CA THR A 30 10.83 -7.27 2.31
C THR A 30 11.00 -7.89 0.93
N PHE A 31 11.56 -7.14 -0.03
CA PHE A 31 11.79 -7.64 -1.38
C PHE A 31 12.86 -8.74 -1.43
N THR A 32 13.92 -8.62 -0.63
CA THR A 32 14.98 -9.63 -0.53
C THR A 32 14.44 -10.93 0.05
N VAL A 33 13.66 -10.85 1.13
CA VAL A 33 12.98 -12.00 1.72
C VAL A 33 12.02 -12.63 0.72
N PHE A 34 11.27 -11.81 -0.04
CA PHE A 34 10.35 -12.28 -1.06
C PHE A 34 11.06 -13.02 -2.21
N ILE A 35 12.15 -12.48 -2.76
CA ILE A 35 12.96 -13.16 -3.79
C ILE A 35 13.50 -14.48 -3.26
N LEU A 36 14.02 -14.48 -2.03
CA LEU A 36 14.56 -15.68 -1.40
C LEU A 36 13.49 -16.78 -1.30
N LEU A 37 12.29 -16.43 -0.81
CA LEU A 37 11.17 -17.36 -0.68
C LEU A 37 10.75 -17.94 -2.04
N ILE A 38 10.70 -17.13 -3.10
CA ILE A 38 10.35 -17.63 -4.44
C ILE A 38 11.46 -18.49 -5.02
N THR A 39 12.72 -18.13 -4.80
CA THR A 39 13.85 -18.93 -5.28
C THR A 39 13.88 -20.30 -4.61
N LEU A 40 13.49 -20.37 -3.32
CA LEU A 40 13.38 -21.61 -2.57
C LEU A 40 12.14 -22.44 -2.92
N ALA A 41 11.06 -21.80 -3.41
CA ALA A 41 9.81 -22.44 -3.75
C ALA A 41 9.22 -21.84 -5.05
N PRO A 42 9.81 -22.13 -6.22
CA PRO A 42 9.39 -21.56 -7.51
C PRO A 42 7.95 -21.96 -7.88
N GLU A 43 7.48 -23.08 -7.34
CA GLU A 43 6.11 -23.61 -7.44
C GLU A 43 5.04 -22.62 -6.92
N LEU A 44 5.44 -21.68 -6.05
CA LEU A 44 4.56 -20.62 -5.55
C LEU A 44 4.04 -19.72 -6.67
N LEU A 45 4.87 -19.46 -7.70
CA LEU A 45 4.57 -18.54 -8.80
C LEU A 45 4.47 -19.21 -10.19
N GLY A 46 5.09 -20.37 -10.37
CA GLY A 46 5.32 -21.00 -11.69
C GLY A 46 4.07 -21.14 -12.56
N ASP A 47 2.94 -21.54 -11.97
CA ASP A 47 1.69 -21.78 -12.69
C ASP A 47 0.66 -20.66 -12.53
N LYS A 48 1.04 -19.51 -11.96
CA LYS A 48 0.10 -18.45 -11.54
C LYS A 48 0.53 -17.10 -12.11
N PRO A 49 0.37 -16.87 -13.43
CA PRO A 49 0.85 -15.67 -14.10
C PRO A 49 0.25 -14.39 -13.50
N ILE A 50 -1.02 -14.43 -13.09
CA ILE A 50 -1.68 -13.28 -12.44
C ILE A 50 -1.03 -12.92 -11.11
N LEU A 51 -0.74 -13.91 -10.28
CA LEU A 51 -0.07 -13.69 -8.99
C LEU A 51 1.30 -13.04 -9.20
N SER A 52 2.07 -13.55 -10.16
CA SER A 52 3.36 -12.98 -10.54
C SER A 52 3.23 -11.54 -11.02
N ILE A 53 2.28 -11.24 -11.90
CA ILE A 53 2.02 -9.87 -12.40
C ILE A 53 1.65 -8.94 -11.24
N GLN A 54 0.76 -9.35 -10.33
CA GLN A 54 0.33 -8.51 -9.22
C GLN A 54 1.49 -8.12 -8.32
N ILE A 55 2.37 -9.07 -7.99
CA ILE A 55 3.51 -8.79 -7.11
C ILE A 55 4.57 -7.97 -7.84
N VAL A 56 4.87 -8.30 -9.10
CA VAL A 56 5.84 -7.56 -9.92
C VAL A 56 5.39 -6.11 -10.14
N LEU A 57 4.09 -5.84 -10.30
CA LEU A 57 3.56 -4.48 -10.43
C LEU A 57 3.46 -3.74 -9.10
N ALA A 58 3.22 -4.43 -7.98
CA ALA A 58 3.14 -3.78 -6.67
C ALA A 58 4.45 -3.09 -6.28
N ILE A 59 5.61 -3.69 -6.57
CA ILE A 59 6.92 -3.17 -6.22
C ILE A 59 7.21 -1.78 -6.85
N PRO A 60 7.18 -1.59 -8.18
CA PRO A 60 7.43 -0.29 -8.80
C PRO A 60 6.39 0.76 -8.41
N LEU A 61 5.15 0.35 -8.14
CA LEU A 61 4.11 1.26 -7.63
C LEU A 61 4.40 1.72 -6.19
N LEU A 62 4.93 0.86 -5.32
CA LEU A 62 5.38 1.26 -3.99
C LEU A 62 6.56 2.24 -4.06
N PHE A 63 7.55 1.97 -4.92
CA PHE A 63 8.64 2.91 -5.15
C PHE A 63 8.13 4.25 -5.68
N SER A 64 7.24 4.24 -6.66
CA SER A 64 6.61 5.45 -7.22
C SER A 64 5.87 6.24 -6.15
N SER A 65 5.16 5.57 -5.23
CA SER A 65 4.50 6.20 -4.08
C SER A 65 5.50 6.87 -3.13
N ILE A 66 6.58 6.18 -2.77
CA ILE A 66 7.61 6.71 -1.86
C ILE A 66 8.28 7.95 -2.48
N PHE A 67 8.66 7.88 -3.77
CA PHE A 67 9.27 9.02 -4.46
C PHE A 67 8.31 10.19 -4.61
N ALA A 68 7.05 9.94 -4.93
CA ALA A 68 6.04 11.00 -5.03
C ALA A 68 5.80 11.70 -3.68
N ARG A 69 5.77 10.95 -2.57
CA ARG A 69 5.69 11.53 -1.23
C ARG A 69 6.93 12.34 -0.89
N SER A 70 8.13 11.80 -1.14
CA SER A 70 9.39 12.54 -0.93
C SER A 70 9.35 13.87 -1.69
N ARG A 71 9.03 13.83 -2.99
CA ARG A 71 8.96 15.01 -3.85
C ARG A 71 7.91 16.02 -3.38
N SER A 72 6.76 15.57 -2.87
CA SER A 72 5.73 16.46 -2.33
C SER A 72 6.22 17.28 -1.15
N VAL A 73 7.02 16.69 -0.26
CA VAL A 73 7.57 17.38 0.92
C VAL A 73 8.55 18.50 0.51
N TYR A 74 9.29 18.31 -0.59
CA TYR A 74 10.31 19.26 -1.04
C TYR A 74 9.77 20.47 -1.83
N ILE A 75 8.70 20.31 -2.62
CA ILE A 75 8.31 21.32 -3.64
C ILE A 75 7.25 22.32 -3.13
N GLY A 76 6.52 22.02 -2.05
CA GLY A 76 5.60 22.96 -1.38
C GLY A 76 4.33 23.32 -2.17
N LYS A 77 4.43 23.93 -3.37
CA LYS A 77 3.30 24.44 -4.16
C LYS A 77 2.68 23.44 -5.16
N ASP A 78 3.44 22.49 -5.71
CA ASP A 78 2.90 21.37 -6.53
C ASP A 78 2.54 20.12 -5.70
N THR A 79 2.37 20.29 -4.40
CA THR A 79 2.16 19.21 -3.42
C THR A 79 0.93 18.35 -3.71
N VAL A 80 -0.17 18.94 -4.18
CA VAL A 80 -1.45 18.24 -4.31
C VAL A 80 -1.39 17.14 -5.37
N VAL A 81 -0.76 17.41 -6.52
CA VAL A 81 -0.66 16.44 -7.63
C VAL A 81 0.24 15.28 -7.24
N TRP A 82 1.43 15.56 -6.70
CA TRP A 82 2.38 14.53 -6.28
C TRP A 82 1.86 13.72 -5.09
N ASN A 83 1.17 14.35 -4.15
CA ASN A 83 0.55 13.65 -3.02
C ASN A 83 -0.60 12.73 -3.50
N THR A 84 -1.44 13.21 -4.42
CA THR A 84 -2.51 12.40 -5.02
C THR A 84 -1.95 11.23 -5.83
N TYR A 85 -0.95 11.47 -6.68
CA TYR A 85 -0.29 10.41 -7.45
C TYR A 85 0.34 9.36 -6.53
N GLY A 86 1.11 9.79 -5.52
CA GLY A 86 1.72 8.88 -4.56
C GLY A 86 0.69 8.07 -3.77
N PHE A 87 -0.43 8.71 -3.41
CA PHE A 87 -1.56 8.02 -2.77
C PHE A 87 -2.18 6.96 -3.68
N ILE A 88 -2.44 7.27 -4.96
CA ILE A 88 -3.02 6.32 -5.92
C ILE A 88 -2.06 5.14 -6.16
N CYS A 89 -0.78 5.40 -6.40
CA CYS A 89 0.22 4.34 -6.57
C CYS A 89 0.29 3.43 -5.35
N PHE A 90 0.30 4.00 -4.14
CA PHE A 90 0.26 3.23 -2.90
C PHE A 90 -0.98 2.35 -2.82
N LEU A 91 -2.14 2.92 -3.11
CA LEU A 91 -3.42 2.24 -2.98
C LEU A 91 -3.55 1.07 -3.96
N ILE A 92 -3.13 1.26 -5.21
CA ILE A 92 -3.08 0.18 -6.20
C ILE A 92 -2.08 -0.89 -5.77
N ALA A 93 -0.86 -0.51 -5.37
CA ALA A 93 0.15 -1.47 -4.94
C ALA A 93 -0.30 -2.30 -3.73
N TYR A 94 -0.91 -1.64 -2.75
CA TYR A 94 -1.40 -2.30 -1.56
C TYR A 94 -2.57 -3.24 -1.87
N ALA A 95 -3.48 -2.86 -2.76
CA ALA A 95 -4.54 -3.74 -3.23
C ALA A 95 -3.99 -4.99 -3.95
N LEU A 96 -2.98 -4.82 -4.82
CA LEU A 96 -2.29 -5.94 -5.47
C LEU A 96 -1.63 -6.89 -4.46
N LEU A 97 -1.01 -6.34 -3.41
CA LEU A 97 -0.41 -7.15 -2.34
C LEU A 97 -1.44 -7.90 -1.52
N VAL A 98 -2.51 -7.22 -1.06
CA VAL A 98 -3.59 -7.86 -0.31
C VAL A 98 -4.21 -8.98 -1.14
N ASN A 99 -4.42 -8.75 -2.44
CA ASN A 99 -4.97 -9.76 -3.33
C ASN A 99 -4.01 -10.94 -3.53
N SER A 100 -2.71 -10.67 -3.75
CA SER A 100 -1.69 -11.69 -3.90
C SER A 100 -1.58 -12.58 -2.66
N VAL A 101 -1.61 -11.98 -1.46
CA VAL A 101 -1.63 -12.70 -0.19
C VAL A 101 -2.94 -13.49 -0.03
N GLY A 102 -4.08 -12.92 -0.39
CA GLY A 102 -5.37 -13.61 -0.36
C GLY A 102 -5.40 -14.86 -1.24
N ILE A 103 -4.87 -14.77 -2.47
CA ILE A 103 -4.74 -15.90 -3.39
C ILE A 103 -3.84 -16.98 -2.77
N LEU A 104 -2.66 -16.60 -2.26
CA LEU A 104 -1.75 -17.53 -1.60
C LEU A 104 -2.41 -18.24 -0.39
N LEU A 105 -3.13 -17.49 0.46
CA LEU A 105 -3.86 -18.07 1.59
C LEU A 105 -4.97 -19.03 1.15
N SER A 106 -5.65 -18.73 0.04
CA SER A 106 -6.70 -19.60 -0.49
C SER A 106 -6.12 -20.91 -1.04
N ILE A 107 -4.91 -20.89 -1.58
CA ILE A 107 -4.21 -22.07 -2.12
C ILE A 107 -3.62 -22.93 -0.99
N PHE A 108 -2.93 -22.31 -0.03
CA PHE A 108 -2.09 -23.03 0.93
C PHE A 108 -2.75 -23.28 2.30
N ALA A 109 -3.71 -22.45 2.71
CA ALA A 109 -4.39 -22.60 3.99
C ALA A 109 -5.82 -23.12 3.78
N ASN A 110 -6.73 -22.24 3.36
CA ASN A 110 -8.08 -22.54 2.91
C ASN A 110 -8.79 -21.24 2.48
N HIS A 111 -9.89 -21.39 1.73
CA HIS A 111 -10.69 -20.25 1.27
C HIS A 111 -11.26 -19.39 2.41
N ASN A 112 -11.60 -20.00 3.56
CA ASN A 112 -12.11 -19.29 4.74
C ASN A 112 -11.05 -18.32 5.31
N THR A 113 -9.79 -18.75 5.38
CA THR A 113 -8.67 -17.94 5.87
C THR A 113 -8.43 -16.75 4.95
N ALA A 114 -8.47 -16.97 3.63
CA ALA A 114 -8.38 -15.89 2.65
C ALA A 114 -9.53 -14.87 2.80
N SER A 115 -10.75 -15.35 3.02
CA SER A 115 -11.94 -14.51 3.22
C SER A 115 -11.85 -13.70 4.52
N ILE A 116 -11.41 -14.33 5.62
CA ILE A 116 -11.17 -13.66 6.91
C ILE A 116 -10.07 -12.60 6.76
N PHE A 117 -8.98 -12.91 6.05
CA PHE A 117 -7.90 -11.96 5.78
C PHE A 117 -8.40 -10.75 4.99
N LEU A 118 -9.20 -10.96 3.93
CA LEU A 118 -9.79 -9.89 3.15
C LEU A 118 -10.69 -9.00 4.01
N LEU A 119 -11.60 -9.62 4.78
CA LEU A 119 -12.50 -8.91 5.68
C LEU A 119 -11.74 -8.12 6.74
N ALA A 120 -10.67 -8.69 7.31
CA ALA A 120 -9.83 -8.02 8.30
C ALA A 120 -9.16 -6.76 7.73
N ASN A 121 -8.66 -6.81 6.49
CA ASN A 121 -8.08 -5.63 5.83
C ASN A 121 -9.13 -4.53 5.59
N ILE A 122 -10.34 -4.90 5.16
CA ILE A 122 -11.45 -3.95 4.98
C ILE A 122 -11.85 -3.33 6.33
N LEU A 123 -11.96 -4.13 7.39
CA LEU A 123 -12.27 -3.65 8.74
C LEU A 123 -11.17 -2.73 9.28
N LEU A 124 -9.90 -3.07 9.08
CA LEU A 124 -8.78 -2.24 9.52
C LEU A 124 -8.79 -0.87 8.80
N ALA A 125 -9.06 -0.87 7.50
CA ALA A 125 -9.24 0.36 6.72
C ALA A 125 -10.41 1.20 7.27
N GLY A 126 -11.53 0.56 7.60
CA GLY A 126 -12.69 1.21 8.23
C GLY A 126 -12.38 1.79 9.60
N ILE A 127 -11.67 1.06 10.47
CA ILE A 127 -11.25 1.55 11.80
C ILE A 127 -10.32 2.75 11.65
N TYR A 128 -9.34 2.68 10.75
CA TYR A 128 -8.42 3.79 10.51
C TYR A 128 -9.17 5.04 9.99
N SER A 129 -10.15 4.83 9.10
CA SER A 129 -11.04 5.89 8.62
C SER A 129 -11.82 6.55 9.75
N LEU A 130 -12.42 5.75 10.64
CA LEU A 130 -13.18 6.25 11.79
C LEU A 130 -12.31 7.08 12.75
N LEU A 131 -11.07 6.62 13.00
CA LEU A 131 -10.11 7.36 13.82
C LEU A 131 -9.75 8.72 13.19
N GLU A 132 -9.48 8.77 11.89
CA GLU A 132 -9.13 10.01 11.20
C GLU A 132 -10.31 11.00 11.15
N VAL A 133 -11.53 10.51 10.91
CA VAL A 133 -12.75 11.32 10.95
C VAL A 133 -13.00 11.90 12.34
N ARG A 134 -12.71 11.13 13.40
CA ARG A 134 -12.83 11.60 14.78
C ARG A 134 -11.87 12.75 15.07
N GLU A 135 -10.66 12.73 14.52
CA GLU A 135 -9.69 13.82 14.67
C GLU A 135 -10.03 15.06 13.84
N LYS A 136 -10.51 14.89 12.59
CA LYS A 136 -10.81 16.01 11.68
C LYS A 136 -12.07 15.75 10.86
N LYS A 137 -13.22 16.14 11.40
CA LYS A 137 -14.55 15.97 10.77
C LYS A 137 -14.65 16.58 9.37
N GLU A 138 -13.94 17.68 9.11
CA GLU A 138 -13.95 18.38 7.82
C GLU A 138 -13.39 17.54 6.66
N ARG A 139 -12.63 16.47 6.94
CA ARG A 139 -12.03 15.58 5.95
C ARG A 139 -12.87 14.34 5.62
N LEU A 140 -14.07 14.21 6.19
CA LEU A 140 -14.93 13.05 6.01
C LEU A 140 -15.20 12.73 4.52
N LYS A 141 -15.52 13.75 3.72
CA LYS A 141 -15.85 13.57 2.29
C LYS A 141 -14.65 13.05 1.48
N GLU A 142 -13.46 13.59 1.74
CA GLU A 142 -12.23 13.15 1.10
C GLU A 142 -11.87 11.71 1.51
N ARG A 143 -12.11 11.37 2.79
CA ARG A 143 -11.84 10.06 3.35
C ARG A 143 -12.76 8.97 2.78
N VAL A 144 -14.08 9.21 2.77
CA VAL A 144 -15.06 8.27 2.20
C VAL A 144 -14.75 7.98 0.73
N TRP A 145 -14.34 9.00 -0.03
CA TRP A 145 -13.92 8.79 -1.42
C TRP A 145 -12.66 7.92 -1.52
N LYS A 146 -11.65 8.15 -0.68
CA LYS A 146 -10.40 7.36 -0.65
C LYS A 146 -10.63 5.91 -0.25
N ASP A 147 -11.43 5.66 0.79
CA ASP A 147 -11.73 4.30 1.25
C ASP A 147 -12.66 3.58 0.27
N GLY A 148 -13.63 4.29 -0.32
CA GLY A 148 -14.48 3.75 -1.38
C GLY A 148 -13.64 3.36 -2.61
N LEU A 149 -12.71 4.22 -3.04
CA LEU A 149 -11.78 3.91 -4.12
C LEU A 149 -10.90 2.70 -3.80
N PHE A 150 -10.42 2.58 -2.55
CA PHE A 150 -9.66 1.41 -2.10
C PHE A 150 -10.48 0.12 -2.20
N VAL A 151 -11.69 0.11 -1.66
CA VAL A 151 -12.58 -1.07 -1.71
C VAL A 151 -12.92 -1.44 -3.15
N ILE A 152 -13.22 -0.46 -4.01
CA ILE A 152 -13.48 -0.69 -5.43
C ILE A 152 -12.27 -1.33 -6.12
N ILE A 153 -11.06 -0.77 -5.93
CA ILE A 153 -9.84 -1.31 -6.54
C ILE A 153 -9.54 -2.71 -6.02
N LEU A 154 -9.71 -2.94 -4.72
CA LEU A 154 -9.48 -4.23 -4.08
C LEU A 154 -10.47 -5.30 -4.57
N ILE A 155 -11.74 -4.95 -4.75
CA ILE A 155 -12.76 -5.83 -5.33
C ILE A 155 -12.49 -6.08 -6.81
N LEU A 156 -12.22 -5.04 -7.62
CA LEU A 156 -11.97 -5.19 -9.05
C LEU A 156 -10.73 -6.06 -9.32
N LEU A 157 -9.64 -5.81 -8.60
CA LEU A 157 -8.44 -6.62 -8.72
C LEU A 157 -8.65 -8.02 -8.11
N GLY A 158 -9.41 -8.14 -7.03
CA GLY A 158 -9.73 -9.42 -6.36
C GLY A 158 -10.69 -10.33 -7.11
N LEU A 159 -11.62 -9.76 -7.89
CA LEU A 159 -12.55 -10.50 -8.75
C LEU A 159 -11.92 -10.86 -10.11
N PHE A 160 -10.88 -10.14 -10.54
CA PHE A 160 -10.19 -10.41 -11.82
C PHE A 160 -9.72 -11.88 -11.96
N PRO A 161 -9.11 -12.50 -10.92
CA PRO A 161 -8.80 -13.93 -10.93
C PRO A 161 -10.04 -14.84 -10.98
N VAL A 162 -11.15 -14.43 -10.38
CA VAL A 162 -12.39 -15.23 -10.28
C VAL A 162 -13.15 -15.28 -11.61
N LEU A 163 -12.97 -14.28 -12.49
CA LEU A 163 -13.62 -14.20 -13.81
C LEU A 163 -13.08 -15.20 -14.84
N GLY A 164 -12.31 -16.21 -14.43
CA GLY A 164 -11.88 -17.30 -15.30
C GLY A 164 -10.65 -16.97 -16.15
N VAL A 165 -9.88 -15.95 -15.77
CA VAL A 165 -8.51 -15.79 -16.27
C VAL A 165 -7.61 -16.73 -15.45
N TYR A 166 -7.72 -18.02 -15.69
CA TYR A 166 -6.78 -19.05 -15.25
C TYR A 166 -6.15 -19.70 -16.47
#